data_AF-X0TF94-F1
#
_entry.id   AF-X0TF94-F1
#
_cell.length_a   1.000
_cell.length_b   1.000
_cell.length_c   1.000
_cell.angle_alpha   90.00
_cell.angle_beta   90.00
_cell.angle_gamma   90.00
#
_symmetry.space_group_name_H-M   'P 1'
#
loop_
_entity.id
_entity.type
_entity.pdbx_description
1 polymer ?
#
loop_
_entity_poly.entity_id
_entity_poly.type
_entity_poly.pdbx_seq_one_letter_code
_entity_poly.pdbx_strand_id
1 'polypeptide(L)' 'MPKQLLDKISIYVPKSKIDQRPVERLLKLADAKDRSVNYLVVEAIIEFLKREEKRG' A
#
# COMPACT_ATOMS: atom_id res chain seq x y z
N MET A 1 -17.95 -3.63 -23.44
CA MET A 1 -17.59 -3.66 -22.01
C MET A 1 -16.23 -3.00 -21.88
N PRO A 2 -16.08 -1.90 -21.12
CA PRO A 2 -14.76 -1.29 -20.97
C PRO A 2 -13.86 -2.35 -20.33
N LYS A 3 -12.71 -2.62 -20.94
CA LYS A 3 -11.69 -3.48 -20.34
C LYS A 3 -11.36 -2.85 -19.00
N GLN A 4 -11.74 -3.51 -17.92
CA GLN A 4 -11.24 -3.18 -16.59
C GLN A 4 -9.73 -3.38 -16.66
N LEU A 5 -9.01 -2.29 -16.95
CA LEU A 5 -7.60 -2.23 -16.63
C LEU A 5 -7.57 -2.44 -15.13
N LEU A 6 -7.13 -3.62 -14.71
CA LEU A 6 -6.66 -3.79 -13.35
C LEU A 6 -5.48 -2.83 -13.27
N ASP A 7 -5.74 -1.59 -12.85
CA ASP A 7 -4.78 -0.51 -12.83
C ASP A 7 -3.63 -0.92 -11.92
N LYS A 8 -2.56 -1.45 -12.53
CA LYS A 8 -1.39 -1.92 -11.80
C LYS A 8 -0.64 -0.68 -11.33
N ILE A 9 -0.64 -0.45 -10.02
CA ILE A 9 0.15 0.60 -9.39
C ILE A 9 1.53 0.04 -9.04
N SER A 10 2.56 0.53 -9.71
CA SER A 10 3.95 0.29 -9.33
C SER A 10 4.41 1.38 -8.37
N ILE A 11 4.75 1.02 -7.13
CA ILE A 11 5.17 1.98 -6.10
C ILE A 11 6.69 1.91 -5.94
N TYR A 12 7.36 3.05 -6.13
CA TYR A 12 8.79 3.19 -5.86
C TYR A 12 9.00 3.66 -4.41
N VAL A 13 9.90 2.99 -3.69
CA VAL A 13 10.33 3.42 -2.35
C VAL A 13 11.52 4.38 -2.51
N PRO A 14 11.39 5.65 -2.11
CA PRO A 14 12.50 6.60 -2.18
C PRO A 14 13.72 6.12 -1.38
N LYS A 15 14.93 6.39 -1.87
CA LYS A 15 16.18 6.00 -1.20
C LYS A 15 16.24 6.44 0.26
N SER A 16 15.75 7.65 0.57
CA SER A 16 15.69 8.19 1.94
C SER A 16 14.82 7.38 2.91
N LYS A 17 14.01 6.45 2.41
CA LYS A 17 13.11 5.60 3.20
C LYS A 17 13.48 4.11 3.14
N ILE A 18 14.56 3.75 2.44
CA ILE A 18 14.99 2.33 2.32
C ILE A 18 15.37 1.76 3.69
N ASP A 19 16.05 2.54 4.54
CA ASP A 19 16.48 2.07 5.87
C ASP A 19 15.31 1.77 6.81
N GLN A 20 14.12 2.32 6.52
CA GLN A 20 12.89 2.02 7.27
C GLN A 20 12.27 0.67 6.86
N ARG A 21 12.83 0.01 5.83
CA ARG A 21 12.46 -1.31 5.30
C ARG A 21 10.95 -1.52 5.15
N PRO A 22 10.22 -0.60 4.50
CA PRO A 22 8.75 -0.65 4.46
C PRO A 22 8.22 -1.92 3.80
N VAL A 23 8.89 -2.41 2.74
CA VAL A 23 8.48 -3.64 2.02
C VAL A 23 8.65 -4.88 2.91
N GLU A 24 9.78 -5.00 3.61
CA GLU A 24 10.02 -6.13 4.53
C GLU A 24 8.98 -6.16 5.67
N ARG A 25 8.67 -4.99 6.23
CA ARG A 25 7.67 -4.84 7.29
C ARG A 25 6.27 -5.19 6.81
N LEU A 26 5.91 -4.77 5.59
CA LEU A 26 4.63 -5.13 4.97
C LEU A 26 4.52 -6.63 4.70
N LEU A 27 5.58 -7.27 4.21
CA LEU A 27 5.61 -8.72 3.99
C LEU A 27 5.37 -9.49 5.28
N LYS A 28 6.09 -9.15 6.36
CA LYS A 28 5.90 -9.76 7.69
C LYS A 28 4.49 -9.55 8.23
N LEU A 29 3.93 -8.36 8.05
CA LEU A 29 2.57 -8.05 8.49
C LEU A 29 1.51 -8.82 7.69
N ALA A 30 1.73 -8.97 6.38
CA ALA A 30 0.84 -9.71 5.49
C ALA A 30 0.77 -11.19 5.88
N ASP A 31 1.93 -11.80 6.13
CA ASP A 31 2.06 -13.17 6.63
C ASP A 31 1.33 -13.35 7.98
N ALA A 32 1.60 -12.47 8.94
CA ALA A 32 0.96 -12.52 10.26
C ALA A 32 -0.57 -12.34 10.22
N LYS A 33 -1.11 -11.68 9.19
CA LYS A 33 -2.55 -11.43 9.00
C LYS A 33 -3.22 -12.44 8.07
N ASP A 34 -2.47 -13.37 7.47
CA ASP A 34 -2.95 -14.24 6.39
C ASP A 34 -3.62 -13.45 5.24
N ARG A 35 -2.94 -12.39 4.79
CA ARG A 35 -3.40 -11.48 3.72
C ARG A 35 -2.30 -11.23 2.70
N SER A 36 -2.69 -10.75 1.52
CA SER A 36 -1.72 -10.34 0.51
C SER A 36 -1.14 -8.96 0.83
N VAL A 37 0.13 -8.72 0.45
CA VAL A 37 0.74 -7.39 0.59
C VAL A 37 -0.05 -6.33 -0.19
N ASN A 38 -0.57 -6.66 -1.37
CA ASN A 38 -1.39 -5.74 -2.16
C ASN A 38 -2.64 -5.28 -1.40
N TYR A 39 -3.29 -6.19 -0.67
CA TYR A 39 -4.44 -5.84 0.16
C TYR A 39 -4.07 -4.79 1.20
N LEU A 40 -2.97 -4.99 1.94
CA LEU A 40 -2.49 -4.05 2.95
C LEU A 40 -2.09 -2.70 2.37
N VAL A 41 -1.46 -2.70 1.19
CA VAL A 41 -1.05 -1.46 0.50
C VAL A 41 -2.28 -0.64 0.10
N VAL A 42 -3.31 -1.28 -0.47
CA VAL A 42 -4.55 -0.60 -0.85
C VAL A 42 -5.28 -0.07 0.40
N GLU A 43 -5.37 -0.88 1.46
CA GLU A 43 -5.95 -0.47 2.74
C GLU A 43 -5.24 0.78 3.30
N ALA A 44 -3.91 0.77 3.36
CA ALA A 44 -3.11 1.90 3.81
C ALA A 44 -3.29 3.17 2.97
N ILE A 45 -3.45 3.03 1.64
CA ILE A 45 -3.76 4.17 0.75
C ILE A 45 -5.13 4.76 1.10
N ILE A 46 -6.16 3.92 1.25
CA ILE A 46 -7.52 4.37 1.58
C ILE A 46 -7.55 5.05 2.95
N GLU A 47 -6.86 4.49 3.95
CA GLU A 47 -6.77 5.10 5.28
C GLU A 47 -6.06 6.46 5.25
N PHE A 48 -4.99 6.58 4.48
CA PHE A 48 -4.28 7.85 4.30
C PHE A 48 -5.20 8.91 3.68
N LEU A 49 -5.90 8.58 2.59
CA LEU A 49 -6.83 9.49 1.92
C LEU A 49 -7.93 9.96 2.86
N LYS A 50 -8.61 9.02 3.56
CA LYS A 50 -9.65 9.34 4.55
C LYS A 50 -9.17 10.31 5.62
N ARG A 51 -7.89 10.23 6.03
CA ARG A 51 -7.32 11.14 7.02
C ARG A 51 -7.11 12.54 6.45
N GLU A 52 -6.58 12.64 5.24
CA GLU A 52 -6.32 13.95 4.62
C GLU A 52 -7.61 14.64 4.16
N GLU A 53 -8.60 13.89 3.66
CA GLU A 53 -9.92 14.41 3.28
C GLU A 53 -10.69 15.00 4.47
N LYS A 54 -10.47 14.50 5.69
CA LYS A 54 -11.06 15.04 6.91
C LYS A 54 -10.39 16.31 7.43
N ARG A 55 -9.20 16.64 6.91
CA ARG A 55 -8.42 17.82 7.32
C ARG A 55 -8.67 19.02 6.42
N GLY A 56 -9.24 18.80 5.23
CA GLY A 56 -9.77 19.84 4.34
C GLY A 56 -11.22 20.13 4.64
#